data_AF-A0A075FJX1-F1
#
_entry.id   AF-A0A075FJX1-F1
#
_cell.length_a   1.000
_cell.length_b   1.000
_cell.length_c   1.000
_cell.angle_alpha   90.00
_cell.angle_beta   90.00
_cell.angle_gamma   90.00
#
_symmetry.space_group_name_H-M   'P 1'
#
loop_
_entity.id
_entity.type
_entity.pdbx_description
1 polymer ?
#
loop_
_entity_poly.entity_id
_entity_poly.type
_entity_poly.pdbx_seq_one_letter_code
_entity_poly.pdbx_strand_id
1 'polypeptide(L)'
;MGVPLVEIALEPVSTKPSEVKEIALTLGRLLRATKTVKRGIGSIRQDVNISVMNSGVVEVKGVQQLDQLEKIINYEAKRQHGLILIAEKLKKLSITITKEDVFDVTEIFNACESKIIQKALKSNAKIRAIRIRNFSGMFGFEPYPEIRLGKEIGQLVRFFGIGGVFHSDELPNYGINNSDIDKVRKHLELVDGDGFLIIAGEDPKLDYAVNSIIKRIQDAANGVPAETRAATQDGETIFLRPRPGASRMYPETDIPSISVMPEEVKLARGNIPKSWDESIAEIQQKYDLNSQLSEQIFDSEYMELFEKICENKKNSPNFVASILCSSITNLERQGLDVTLLKPKHIIESFELLASGKIPKESLEIIFESIMSGKSENVSMAMQSTDVSSVDEAELNGILDKIIQNNIELVKKLGDQAITTLMGLAMKEVRGKASGKVVNDLLRKKISEL
;
A
#
# COMPACT_ATOMS: atom_id res chain seq x y z
N MET A 1 19.67 2.07 -16.42
CA MET A 1 20.67 1.61 -15.43
C MET A 1 21.66 2.74 -15.17
N GLY A 2 22.21 2.87 -13.97
CA GLY A 2 23.17 3.93 -13.63
C GLY A 2 22.60 5.18 -12.95
N VAL A 3 21.34 5.15 -12.50
CA VAL A 3 20.82 6.24 -11.64
C VAL A 3 21.51 6.14 -10.27
N PRO A 4 22.07 7.24 -9.74
CA PRO A 4 22.68 7.23 -8.41
C PRO A 4 21.68 6.79 -7.34
N LEU A 5 22.13 5.92 -6.44
CA LEU A 5 21.37 5.43 -5.28
C LEU A 5 22.18 5.65 -4.01
N VAL A 6 21.49 5.98 -2.93
CA VAL A 6 22.06 6.03 -1.59
C VAL A 6 21.33 4.99 -0.76
N GLU A 7 22.07 4.04 -0.20
CA GLU A 7 21.55 3.04 0.72
C GLU A 7 21.85 3.47 2.16
N ILE A 8 20.81 3.58 2.98
CA ILE A 8 20.93 3.91 4.41
C ILE A 8 20.50 2.67 5.18
N ALA A 9 21.46 2.01 5.82
CA ALA A 9 21.21 0.88 6.70
C ALA A 9 21.28 1.35 8.16
N LEU A 10 20.22 1.10 8.91
CA LEU A 10 20.18 1.37 10.35
C LEU A 10 20.69 0.17 11.13
N GLU A 11 21.26 0.43 12.31
CA GLU A 11 21.46 -0.61 13.31
C GLU A 11 20.10 -1.19 13.78
N PRO A 12 20.05 -2.43 14.29
CA PRO A 12 18.83 -2.99 14.85
C PRO A 12 18.29 -2.12 16.00
N VAL A 13 17.04 -1.65 15.87
CA VAL A 13 16.37 -0.83 16.89
C VAL A 13 15.33 -1.66 17.63
N SER A 14 15.36 -1.65 18.96
CA SER A 14 14.35 -2.29 19.81
C SER A 14 13.29 -1.28 20.22
N THR A 15 12.22 -1.18 19.44
CA THR A 15 11.15 -0.19 19.68
C THR A 15 9.77 -0.66 19.18
N LYS A 16 8.73 0.14 19.43
CA LYS A 16 7.36 -0.04 18.95
C LYS A 16 7.26 0.22 17.44
N PRO A 17 6.34 -0.45 16.74
CA PRO A 17 6.08 -0.22 15.32
C PRO A 17 5.83 1.24 14.93
N SER A 18 5.15 2.02 15.79
CA SER A 18 4.89 3.45 15.58
C SER A 18 6.17 4.29 15.55
N GLU A 19 7.14 3.97 16.40
CA GLU A 19 8.43 4.66 16.44
C GLU A 19 9.29 4.30 15.21
N VAL A 20 9.19 3.07 14.70
CA VAL A 20 9.82 2.69 13.42
C VAL A 20 9.25 3.52 12.26
N LYS A 21 7.94 3.78 12.28
CA LYS A 21 7.29 4.68 11.31
C LYS A 21 7.83 6.11 11.41
N GLU A 22 8.01 6.63 12.62
CA GLU A 22 8.59 7.96 12.83
C GLU A 22 10.04 8.05 12.36
N ILE A 23 10.85 7.01 12.59
CA ILE A 23 12.23 6.93 12.09
C ILE A 23 12.23 6.97 10.55
N ALA A 24 11.40 6.16 9.90
CA ALA A 24 11.29 6.11 8.45
C ALA A 24 10.82 7.45 7.87
N LEU A 25 9.83 8.10 8.51
CA LEU A 25 9.38 9.45 8.14
C LEU A 25 10.52 10.46 8.24
N THR A 26 11.24 10.45 9.37
CA THR A 26 12.33 11.38 9.64
C THR A 26 13.46 11.23 8.62
N LEU A 27 13.85 9.99 8.29
CA LEU A 27 14.83 9.73 7.23
C LEU A 27 14.34 10.25 5.87
N GLY A 28 13.08 10.00 5.52
CA GLY A 28 12.47 10.52 4.30
C GLY A 28 12.50 12.05 4.25
N ARG A 29 12.18 12.71 5.37
CA ARG A 29 12.21 14.18 5.51
C ARG A 29 13.63 14.75 5.43
N LEU A 30 14.61 14.11 6.07
CA LEU A 30 16.03 14.49 5.96
C LEU A 30 16.52 14.42 4.51
N LEU A 31 16.19 13.34 3.80
CA LEU A 31 16.52 13.19 2.39
C LEU A 31 15.83 14.24 1.53
N ARG A 32 14.56 14.57 1.81
CA ARG A 32 13.81 15.61 1.08
C ARG A 32 14.35 17.02 1.34
N ALA A 33 14.86 17.30 2.53
CA ALA A 33 15.45 18.58 2.88
C ALA A 33 16.66 18.93 2.00
N THR A 34 17.36 17.93 1.44
CA THR A 34 18.46 18.18 0.49
C THR A 34 17.99 18.78 -0.84
N LYS A 35 16.70 18.62 -1.19
CA LYS A 35 16.12 18.99 -2.49
C LYS A 35 16.81 18.34 -3.71
N THR A 36 17.68 17.36 -3.50
CA THR A 36 18.44 16.67 -4.57
C THR A 36 17.99 15.23 -4.79
N VAL A 37 17.10 14.71 -3.94
CA VAL A 37 16.51 13.38 -4.10
C VAL A 37 15.32 13.43 -5.06
N LYS A 38 15.19 12.39 -5.88
CA LYS A 38 14.03 12.25 -6.78
C LYS A 38 12.75 12.05 -5.96
N ARG A 39 11.66 12.68 -6.42
CA ARG A 39 10.30 12.47 -5.90
C ARG A 39 9.50 11.60 -6.88
N GLY A 40 8.40 11.04 -6.40
CA GLY A 40 7.49 10.22 -7.19
C GLY A 40 7.68 8.71 -7.05
N ILE A 41 6.90 7.96 -7.83
CA ILE A 41 6.79 6.49 -7.71
C ILE A 41 8.15 5.83 -7.94
N GLY A 42 8.53 4.95 -7.00
CA GLY A 42 9.75 4.14 -7.10
C GLY A 42 11.06 4.89 -6.82
N SER A 43 11.01 6.16 -6.37
CA SER A 43 12.22 6.92 -6.00
C SER A 43 12.77 6.52 -4.63
N ILE A 44 11.92 5.98 -3.76
CA ILE A 44 12.28 5.49 -2.43
C ILE A 44 11.92 4.01 -2.37
N ARG A 45 12.84 3.19 -1.82
CA ARG A 45 12.60 1.79 -1.51
C ARG A 45 12.89 1.59 -0.02
N GLN A 46 11.97 0.92 0.65
CA GLN A 46 12.07 0.63 2.07
C GLN A 46 11.85 -0.87 2.27
N ASP A 47 12.86 -1.50 2.84
CA ASP A 47 12.83 -2.89 3.27
C ASP A 47 13.03 -2.90 4.79
N VAL A 48 12.31 -3.77 5.50
CA VAL A 48 12.29 -3.80 6.97
C VAL A 48 12.75 -5.16 7.44
N ASN A 49 13.67 -5.19 8.41
CA ASN A 49 14.12 -6.42 9.04
C ASN A 49 13.44 -6.54 10.41
N ILE A 50 12.69 -7.62 10.62
CA ILE A 50 11.85 -7.81 11.81
C ILE A 50 12.30 -9.09 12.53
N SER A 51 12.47 -8.98 13.85
CA SER A 51 12.76 -10.10 14.75
C SER A 51 12.03 -9.89 16.07
N VAL A 52 11.42 -10.94 16.58
CA VAL A 52 10.80 -10.99 17.91
C VAL A 52 11.55 -11.96 18.80
N MET A 53 11.85 -11.57 20.04
CA MET A 53 12.51 -12.42 21.05
C MET A 53 13.83 -13.05 20.55
N ASN A 54 14.61 -12.32 19.77
CA ASN A 54 15.84 -12.80 19.12
C ASN A 54 15.65 -14.07 18.27
N SER A 55 14.44 -14.30 17.76
CA SER A 55 14.17 -15.33 16.74
C SER A 55 14.70 -14.89 15.37
N GLY A 56 14.70 -15.81 14.39
CA GLY A 56 15.27 -15.58 13.07
C GLY A 56 14.83 -14.26 12.43
N VAL A 57 15.79 -13.52 11.86
CA VAL A 57 15.53 -12.21 11.25
C VAL A 57 14.86 -12.39 9.88
N VAL A 58 13.65 -11.84 9.77
CA VAL A 58 12.86 -11.85 8.54
C VAL A 58 12.98 -10.50 7.83
N GLU A 59 13.37 -10.55 6.57
CA GLU A 59 13.43 -9.38 5.69
C GLU A 59 12.08 -9.23 4.98
N VAL A 60 11.38 -8.13 5.19
CA VAL A 60 10.13 -7.81 4.49
C VAL A 60 10.41 -6.75 3.43
N LYS A 61 10.20 -7.13 2.17
CA LYS A 61 10.38 -6.26 1.00
C LYS A 61 9.08 -5.64 0.53
N GLY A 62 9.22 -4.53 -0.18
CA GLY A 62 8.10 -3.90 -0.87
C GLY A 62 7.18 -3.11 0.06
N VAL A 63 7.72 -2.54 1.13
CA VAL A 63 6.97 -1.59 1.96
C VAL A 63 6.88 -0.28 1.21
N GLN A 64 5.78 -0.10 0.47
CA GLN A 64 5.61 1.05 -0.43
C GLN A 64 5.14 2.30 0.33
N GLN A 65 4.19 2.12 1.25
CA GLN A 65 3.54 3.21 1.96
C GLN A 65 3.95 3.22 3.43
N LEU A 66 4.32 4.40 3.91
CA LEU A 66 4.70 4.60 5.30
C LEU A 66 3.55 4.24 6.28
N ASP A 67 2.30 4.43 5.88
CA ASP A 67 1.13 4.09 6.70
C ASP A 67 0.90 2.58 6.85
N GLN A 68 1.43 1.77 5.93
CA GLN A 68 1.36 0.30 6.03
C GLN A 68 2.47 -0.27 6.91
N LEU A 69 3.57 0.46 7.10
CA LEU A 69 4.75 -0.01 7.83
C LEU A 69 4.39 -0.54 9.22
N GLU A 70 3.57 0.20 9.96
CA GLU A 70 3.14 -0.20 11.31
C GLU A 70 2.31 -1.50 11.29
N LYS A 71 1.39 -1.61 10.33
CA LYS A 71 0.55 -2.82 10.17
C LYS A 71 1.40 -4.04 9.82
N ILE A 72 2.35 -3.87 8.90
CA ILE A 72 3.27 -4.91 8.46
C ILE A 72 4.13 -5.40 9.62
N ILE A 73 4.70 -4.48 10.40
CA ILE A 73 5.52 -4.85 11.57
C ILE A 73 4.66 -5.58 12.60
N ASN A 74 3.46 -5.08 12.90
CA ASN A 74 2.55 -5.73 13.84
C ASN A 74 2.15 -7.14 13.38
N TYR A 75 1.79 -7.31 12.10
CA TYR A 75 1.44 -8.62 11.53
C TYR A 75 2.63 -9.57 11.62
N GLU A 76 3.82 -9.16 11.17
CA GLU A 76 5.00 -10.01 11.17
C GLU A 76 5.43 -10.35 12.60
N ALA A 77 5.39 -9.41 13.54
CA ALA A 77 5.68 -9.68 14.94
C ALA A 77 4.71 -10.72 15.53
N LYS A 78 3.41 -10.60 15.24
CA LYS A 78 2.39 -11.57 15.65
C LYS A 78 2.63 -12.95 15.01
N ARG A 79 2.97 -12.99 13.72
CA ARG A 79 3.30 -14.22 12.99
C ARG A 79 4.50 -14.92 13.62
N GLN A 80 5.59 -14.17 13.85
CA GLN A 80 6.80 -14.69 14.48
C GLN A 80 6.53 -15.25 15.86
N HIS A 81 5.79 -14.53 16.69
CA HIS A 81 5.38 -15.03 18.00
C HIS A 81 4.52 -16.31 17.90
N GLY A 82 3.57 -16.36 16.96
CA GLY A 82 2.80 -17.58 16.69
C GLY A 82 3.68 -18.76 16.29
N LEU A 83 4.68 -18.55 15.44
CA LEU A 83 5.65 -19.60 15.08
C LEU A 83 6.51 -20.04 16.26
N ILE A 84 6.87 -19.15 17.19
CA ILE A 84 7.56 -19.53 18.43
C ILE A 84 6.68 -20.47 19.26
N LEU A 85 5.40 -20.17 19.43
CA LEU A 85 4.45 -21.03 20.16
C LEU A 85 4.26 -22.39 19.47
N ILE A 86 4.24 -22.42 18.12
CA ILE A 86 4.24 -23.66 17.36
C ILE A 86 5.54 -24.43 17.61
N ALA A 87 6.69 -23.77 17.55
CA ALA A 87 8.00 -24.38 17.79
C ALA A 87 8.11 -25.01 19.18
N GLU A 88 7.60 -24.35 20.22
CA GLU A 88 7.57 -24.88 21.59
C GLU A 88 6.77 -26.19 21.71
N LYS A 89 5.68 -26.33 20.94
CA LYS A 89 4.95 -27.59 20.85
C LYS A 89 5.73 -28.64 20.06
N LEU A 90 6.28 -28.26 18.90
CA LEU A 90 7.04 -29.17 18.05
C LEU A 90 8.28 -29.74 18.75
N LYS A 91 8.98 -28.94 19.56
CA LYS A 91 10.15 -29.39 20.35
C LYS A 91 9.82 -30.54 21.29
N LYS A 92 8.58 -30.62 21.79
CA LYS A 92 8.14 -31.71 22.69
C LYS A 92 7.87 -33.03 21.95
N LEU A 93 7.70 -32.97 20.63
CA LEU A 93 7.30 -34.11 19.79
C LEU A 93 8.49 -34.84 19.13
N SER A 94 9.70 -34.29 19.20
CA SER A 94 10.94 -34.89 18.65
C SER A 94 10.77 -35.43 17.23
N ILE A 95 10.41 -34.56 16.30
CA ILE A 95 10.05 -34.94 14.93
C ILE A 95 11.29 -35.22 14.08
N THR A 96 11.32 -36.38 13.43
CA THR A 96 12.32 -36.73 12.41
C THR A 96 11.58 -37.17 11.15
N ILE A 97 11.97 -36.61 10.01
CA ILE A 97 11.42 -36.95 8.69
C ILE A 97 12.60 -37.27 7.78
N THR A 98 12.56 -38.44 7.15
CA THR A 98 13.61 -38.93 6.25
C THR A 98 13.06 -39.09 4.82
N LYS A 99 13.93 -39.46 3.88
CA LYS A 99 13.48 -39.77 2.51
C LYS A 99 12.55 -40.99 2.44
N GLU A 100 12.65 -41.89 3.41
CA GLU A 100 11.79 -43.08 3.52
C GLU A 100 10.36 -42.74 3.95
N ASP A 101 10.13 -41.52 4.44
CA ASP A 101 8.82 -41.02 4.81
C ASP A 101 8.09 -40.32 3.65
N VAL A 102 8.66 -40.34 2.44
CA VAL A 102 8.07 -39.78 1.22
C VAL A 102 7.59 -40.90 0.31
N PHE A 103 6.29 -40.91 0.01
CA PHE A 103 5.63 -41.96 -0.76
C PHE A 103 5.02 -41.38 -2.04
N ASP A 104 5.10 -42.12 -3.14
CA ASP A 104 4.29 -41.84 -4.34
C ASP A 104 2.90 -42.45 -4.12
N VAL A 105 1.88 -41.60 -4.10
CA VAL A 105 0.49 -41.99 -3.86
C VAL A 105 -0.38 -41.73 -5.09
N THR A 106 0.21 -41.48 -6.26
CA THR A 106 -0.50 -41.11 -7.49
C THR A 106 -1.61 -42.10 -7.83
N GLU A 107 -1.32 -43.40 -7.73
CA GLU A 107 -2.29 -44.47 -8.07
C GLU A 107 -3.51 -44.50 -7.14
N ILE A 108 -3.33 -44.11 -5.86
CA ILE A 108 -4.40 -44.08 -4.85
C ILE A 108 -5.49 -43.08 -5.24
N PHE A 109 -5.08 -41.99 -5.89
CA PHE A 109 -5.92 -40.86 -6.22
C PHE A 109 -6.59 -40.93 -7.60
N ASN A 110 -6.36 -41.99 -8.38
CA ASN A 110 -6.97 -42.16 -9.71
C ASN A 110 -8.51 -42.05 -9.70
N ALA A 111 -9.15 -42.56 -8.65
CA ALA A 111 -10.61 -42.53 -8.48
C ALA A 111 -11.09 -41.39 -7.56
N CYS A 112 -10.23 -40.46 -7.16
CA CYS A 112 -10.60 -39.37 -6.24
C CYS A 112 -11.51 -38.34 -6.93
N GLU A 113 -12.55 -37.88 -6.25
CA GLU A 113 -13.51 -36.91 -6.82
C GLU A 113 -13.01 -35.45 -6.80
N SER A 114 -11.88 -35.19 -6.12
CA SER A 114 -11.31 -33.84 -6.02
C SER A 114 -10.94 -33.30 -7.40
N LYS A 115 -11.59 -32.19 -7.79
CA LYS A 115 -11.31 -31.49 -9.06
C LYS A 115 -9.84 -31.04 -9.18
N ILE A 116 -9.21 -30.71 -8.06
CA ILE A 116 -7.81 -30.24 -8.01
C ILE A 116 -6.87 -31.40 -8.34
N ILE A 117 -7.07 -32.54 -7.69
CA ILE A 117 -6.29 -33.77 -7.91
C ILE A 117 -6.51 -34.31 -9.32
N GLN A 118 -7.76 -34.39 -9.78
CA GLN A 118 -8.09 -34.83 -11.14
C GLN A 118 -7.47 -33.93 -12.22
N LYS A 119 -7.36 -32.62 -11.97
CA LYS A 119 -6.66 -31.71 -12.87
C LYS A 119 -5.16 -31.99 -12.91
N ALA A 120 -4.54 -32.26 -11.75
CA ALA A 120 -3.12 -32.61 -11.67
C ALA A 120 -2.81 -33.94 -12.38
N LEU A 121 -3.65 -34.96 -12.22
CA LEU A 121 -3.50 -36.23 -12.93
C LEU A 121 -3.60 -36.05 -14.45
N LYS A 122 -4.52 -35.21 -14.94
CA LYS A 122 -4.65 -34.89 -16.36
C LYS A 122 -3.42 -34.16 -16.95
N SER A 123 -2.69 -33.40 -16.14
CA SER A 123 -1.44 -32.75 -16.55
C SER A 123 -0.22 -33.66 -16.37
N ASN A 124 -0.42 -34.97 -16.14
CA ASN A 124 0.66 -35.94 -15.90
C ASN A 124 1.54 -35.58 -14.69
N ALA A 125 0.97 -34.87 -13.70
CA ALA A 125 1.65 -34.56 -12.45
C ALA A 125 1.66 -35.78 -11.53
N LYS A 126 2.71 -35.89 -10.71
CA LYS A 126 2.81 -36.90 -9.65
C LYS A 126 2.24 -36.37 -8.34
N ILE A 127 1.76 -37.26 -7.50
CA ILE A 127 1.23 -36.95 -6.19
C ILE A 127 2.10 -37.66 -5.15
N ARG A 128 2.71 -36.87 -4.27
CA ARG A 128 3.53 -37.38 -3.17
C ARG A 128 2.86 -37.11 -1.84
N ALA A 129 3.00 -38.07 -0.94
CA ALA A 129 2.61 -37.92 0.45
C ALA A 129 3.85 -37.98 1.36
N ILE A 130 3.88 -37.13 2.38
CA ILE A 130 4.92 -37.10 3.40
C ILE A 130 4.28 -37.54 4.71
N ARG A 131 4.81 -38.62 5.29
CA ARG A 131 4.45 -39.11 6.62
C ARG A 131 5.20 -38.35 7.70
N ILE A 132 4.53 -38.03 8.79
CA ILE A 132 5.15 -37.39 9.95
C ILE A 132 4.60 -38.01 11.23
N ARG A 133 5.47 -38.69 11.98
CA ARG A 133 5.08 -39.36 13.22
C ARG A 133 4.74 -38.35 14.32
N ASN A 134 3.71 -38.64 15.13
CA ASN A 134 3.28 -37.82 16.26
C ASN A 134 2.97 -36.34 15.90
N PHE A 135 2.41 -36.08 14.72
CA PHE A 135 2.21 -34.73 14.18
C PHE A 135 0.74 -34.32 14.03
N SER A 136 -0.20 -35.16 14.48
CA SER A 136 -1.63 -34.86 14.40
C SER A 136 -1.98 -33.54 15.08
N GLY A 137 -2.74 -32.70 14.39
CA GLY A 137 -3.17 -31.38 14.87
C GLY A 137 -2.12 -30.27 14.77
N MET A 138 -0.87 -30.57 14.37
CA MET A 138 0.20 -29.56 14.32
C MET A 138 0.19 -28.69 13.05
N PHE A 139 -0.34 -29.16 11.93
CA PHE A 139 -0.53 -28.32 10.74
C PHE A 139 -1.63 -27.28 10.96
N GLY A 140 -2.71 -27.71 11.62
CA GLY A 140 -3.89 -26.91 11.95
C GLY A 140 -3.78 -26.11 13.25
N PHE A 141 -2.77 -26.35 14.09
CA PHE A 141 -2.61 -25.60 15.33
C PHE A 141 -2.40 -24.11 15.05
N GLU A 142 -3.29 -23.31 15.61
CA GLU A 142 -3.44 -21.89 15.29
C GLU A 142 -3.36 -21.04 16.57
N PRO A 143 -2.15 -20.64 17.00
CA PRO A 143 -1.97 -19.77 18.18
C PRO A 143 -2.62 -18.39 18.00
N TYR A 144 -2.72 -17.94 16.76
CA TYR A 144 -3.37 -16.71 16.36
C TYR A 144 -4.19 -16.94 15.10
N PRO A 145 -5.30 -16.21 14.92
CA PRO A 145 -6.07 -16.26 13.67
C PRO A 145 -5.16 -16.14 12.46
N GLU A 146 -5.32 -17.07 11.52
CA GLU A 146 -4.60 -17.18 10.26
C GLU A 146 -3.09 -17.51 10.35
N ILE A 147 -2.55 -17.78 11.54
CA ILE A 147 -1.14 -18.15 11.76
C ILE A 147 -1.05 -19.63 12.14
N ARG A 148 -0.77 -20.48 11.16
CA ARG A 148 -0.61 -21.93 11.33
C ARG A 148 0.45 -22.49 10.39
N LEU A 149 1.10 -23.58 10.79
CA LEU A 149 2.19 -24.18 10.02
C LEU A 149 1.75 -24.66 8.62
N GLY A 150 0.53 -25.20 8.50
CA GLY A 150 -0.02 -25.60 7.20
C GLY A 150 -0.09 -24.44 6.19
N LYS A 151 -0.42 -23.22 6.65
CA LYS A 151 -0.45 -22.03 5.80
C LYS A 151 0.96 -21.61 5.35
N GLU A 152 1.94 -21.66 6.24
CA GLU A 152 3.35 -21.37 5.91
C GLU A 152 3.89 -22.34 4.85
N ILE A 153 3.56 -23.62 4.97
CA ILE A 153 3.95 -24.64 3.99
C ILE A 153 3.23 -24.39 2.65
N GLY A 154 1.93 -24.06 2.70
CA GLY A 154 1.17 -23.68 1.50
C GLY A 154 1.77 -22.47 0.77
N GLN A 155 2.25 -21.46 1.50
CA GLN A 155 2.95 -20.31 0.91
C GLN A 155 4.31 -20.69 0.32
N LEU A 156 5.06 -21.56 1.00
CA LEU A 156 6.36 -22.05 0.54
C LEU A 156 6.26 -22.77 -0.83
N VAL A 157 5.28 -23.64 -1.01
CA VAL A 157 5.17 -24.44 -2.25
C VAL A 157 4.77 -23.60 -3.46
N ARG A 158 4.10 -22.46 -3.24
CA ARG A 158 3.76 -21.50 -4.31
C ARG A 158 4.98 -20.89 -4.95
N PHE A 159 6.09 -20.75 -4.23
CA PHE A 159 7.37 -20.34 -4.80
C PHE A 159 7.86 -21.28 -5.90
N PHE A 160 7.56 -22.59 -5.78
CA PHE A 160 7.89 -23.60 -6.80
C PHE A 160 6.85 -23.68 -7.92
N GLY A 161 5.83 -22.82 -7.93
CA GLY A 161 4.73 -22.83 -8.88
C GLY A 161 3.65 -23.87 -8.59
N ILE A 162 3.61 -24.43 -7.37
CA ILE A 162 2.59 -25.39 -6.93
C ILE A 162 1.51 -24.64 -6.16
N GLY A 163 0.23 -24.86 -6.47
CA GLY A 163 -0.88 -24.05 -5.93
C GLY A 163 -1.05 -24.12 -4.40
N GLY A 164 -0.69 -25.25 -3.79
CA GLY A 164 -0.81 -25.49 -2.36
C GLY A 164 -0.49 -26.95 -1.99
N VAL A 165 -0.82 -27.30 -0.75
CA VAL A 165 -0.71 -28.66 -0.19
C VAL A 165 -2.04 -29.04 0.44
N PHE A 166 -2.25 -30.34 0.65
CA PHE A 166 -3.31 -30.84 1.52
C PHE A 166 -2.68 -31.47 2.76
N HIS A 167 -3.24 -31.29 3.94
CA HIS A 167 -2.71 -31.92 5.17
C HIS A 167 -3.77 -32.62 6.01
N SER A 168 -3.34 -33.54 6.88
CA SER A 168 -4.22 -34.36 7.72
C SER A 168 -5.23 -33.54 8.52
N ASP A 169 -4.84 -32.36 9.02
CA ASP A 169 -5.68 -31.58 9.93
C ASP A 169 -6.77 -30.75 9.24
N GLU A 170 -6.77 -30.66 7.90
CA GLU A 170 -7.81 -29.97 7.11
C GLU A 170 -8.68 -30.93 6.29
N LEU A 171 -8.34 -32.22 6.29
CA LEU A 171 -9.04 -33.27 5.54
C LEU A 171 -9.98 -34.03 6.50
N PRO A 172 -11.19 -34.44 6.06
CA PRO A 172 -11.73 -34.42 4.69
C PRO A 172 -12.20 -33.04 4.22
N ASN A 173 -11.76 -32.62 3.03
CA ASN A 173 -12.18 -31.39 2.37
C ASN A 173 -11.76 -31.41 0.88
N TYR A 174 -12.15 -30.39 0.10
CA TYR A 174 -11.74 -30.19 -1.30
C TYR A 174 -12.06 -31.36 -2.25
N GLY A 175 -13.07 -32.16 -1.92
CA GLY A 175 -13.45 -33.36 -2.66
C GLY A 175 -12.56 -34.58 -2.41
N ILE A 176 -11.68 -34.53 -1.40
CA ILE A 176 -10.98 -35.70 -0.86
C ILE A 176 -11.82 -36.23 0.30
N ASN A 177 -12.41 -37.41 0.11
CA ASN A 177 -13.35 -38.00 1.06
C ASN A 177 -12.64 -38.94 2.06
N ASN A 178 -13.37 -39.42 3.06
CA ASN A 178 -12.82 -40.35 4.06
C ASN A 178 -12.27 -41.64 3.44
N SER A 179 -12.89 -42.16 2.38
CA SER A 179 -12.39 -43.38 1.72
C SER A 179 -11.03 -43.18 1.04
N ASP A 180 -10.75 -41.99 0.51
CA ASP A 180 -9.44 -41.63 -0.05
C ASP A 180 -8.41 -41.47 1.07
N ILE A 181 -8.80 -40.81 2.16
CA ILE A 181 -7.94 -40.64 3.35
C ILE A 181 -7.57 -42.00 3.94
N ASP A 182 -8.52 -42.93 4.09
CA ASP A 182 -8.27 -44.27 4.63
C ASP A 182 -7.28 -45.06 3.77
N LYS A 183 -7.38 -44.95 2.44
CA LYS A 183 -6.39 -45.57 1.53
C LYS A 183 -5.00 -44.98 1.72
N VAL A 184 -4.89 -43.66 1.85
CA VAL A 184 -3.60 -42.99 2.13
C VAL A 184 -3.05 -43.42 3.48
N ARG A 185 -3.86 -43.39 4.55
CA ARG A 185 -3.46 -43.82 5.90
C ARG A 185 -2.94 -45.25 5.90
N LYS A 186 -3.62 -46.16 5.18
CA LYS A 186 -3.20 -47.55 5.04
C LYS A 186 -1.88 -47.69 4.26
N HIS A 187 -1.72 -46.97 3.16
CA HIS A 187 -0.50 -47.04 2.34
C HIS A 187 0.73 -46.45 3.05
N LEU A 188 0.55 -45.40 3.85
CA LEU A 188 1.62 -44.75 4.61
C LEU A 188 1.92 -45.45 5.95
N GLU A 189 1.13 -46.47 6.31
CA GLU A 189 1.23 -47.18 7.60
C GLU A 189 1.12 -46.22 8.80
N LEU A 190 0.14 -45.31 8.74
CA LEU A 190 -0.09 -44.30 9.78
C LEU A 190 -0.80 -44.91 10.99
N VAL A 191 -0.35 -44.52 12.19
CA VAL A 191 -1.06 -44.81 13.44
C VAL A 191 -1.82 -43.56 13.93
N ASP A 192 -2.65 -43.74 14.95
CA ASP A 192 -3.34 -42.62 15.58
C ASP A 192 -2.34 -41.69 16.27
N GLY A 193 -2.41 -40.40 15.96
CA GLY A 193 -1.43 -39.39 16.39
C GLY A 193 -0.46 -38.97 15.29
N ASP A 194 -0.35 -39.70 14.17
CA ASP A 194 0.47 -39.30 13.03
C ASP A 194 -0.23 -38.25 12.15
N GLY A 195 0.58 -37.38 11.56
CA GLY A 195 0.15 -36.45 10.52
C GLY A 195 0.66 -36.86 9.14
N PHE A 196 0.03 -36.34 8.10
CA PHE A 196 0.51 -36.49 6.73
C PHE A 196 0.22 -35.24 5.91
N LEU A 197 0.99 -35.05 4.84
CA LEU A 197 0.82 -33.97 3.88
C LEU A 197 0.88 -34.55 2.47
N ILE A 198 -0.01 -34.09 1.59
CA ILE A 198 -0.09 -34.45 0.18
C ILE A 198 0.24 -33.23 -0.68
N ILE A 199 1.07 -33.44 -1.69
CA ILE A 199 1.42 -32.42 -2.68
C ILE A 199 1.40 -33.02 -4.09
N ALA A 200 0.81 -32.29 -5.02
CA ALA A 200 0.74 -32.67 -6.43
C ALA A 200 1.51 -31.67 -7.29
N GLY A 201 2.34 -32.17 -8.21
CA GLY A 201 3.14 -31.33 -9.09
C GLY A 201 3.96 -32.12 -10.10
N GLU A 202 4.65 -31.41 -10.99
CA GLU A 202 5.52 -32.01 -12.00
C GLU A 202 6.98 -32.08 -11.50
N ASP A 203 7.69 -33.16 -11.85
CA ASP A 203 9.13 -33.25 -11.60
C ASP A 203 9.90 -32.31 -12.57
N PRO A 204 11.06 -31.74 -12.18
CA PRO A 204 11.74 -31.90 -10.89
C PRO A 204 11.26 -30.91 -9.81
N LYS A 205 10.31 -30.02 -10.11
CA LYS A 205 9.83 -29.00 -9.16
C LYS A 205 9.23 -29.63 -7.89
N LEU A 206 8.52 -30.74 -8.06
CA LEU A 206 7.94 -31.51 -6.96
C LEU A 206 9.01 -32.03 -5.99
N ASP A 207 10.13 -32.56 -6.48
CA ASP A 207 11.26 -33.00 -5.64
C ASP A 207 11.81 -31.85 -4.79
N TYR A 208 12.06 -30.68 -5.40
CA TYR A 208 12.55 -29.51 -4.67
C TYR A 208 11.55 -29.01 -3.63
N ALA A 209 10.26 -29.01 -3.97
CA ALA A 209 9.21 -28.64 -3.05
C ALA A 209 9.15 -29.59 -1.84
N VAL A 210 9.13 -30.91 -2.06
CA VAL A 210 9.12 -31.92 -0.98
C VAL A 210 10.31 -31.75 -0.04
N ASN A 211 11.53 -31.62 -0.58
CA ASN A 211 12.72 -31.39 0.24
C ASN A 211 12.62 -30.10 1.06
N SER A 212 12.05 -29.05 0.47
CA SER A 212 11.85 -27.76 1.14
C SER A 212 10.77 -27.83 2.22
N ILE A 213 9.71 -28.61 2.03
CA ILE A 213 8.67 -28.86 3.04
C ILE A 213 9.26 -29.58 4.24
N ILE A 214 10.01 -30.67 4.00
CA ILE A 214 10.67 -31.44 5.06
C ILE A 214 11.58 -30.52 5.88
N LYS A 215 12.43 -29.74 5.20
CA LYS A 215 13.30 -28.77 5.85
C LYS A 215 12.50 -27.72 6.63
N ARG A 216 11.40 -27.20 6.08
CA ARG A 216 10.53 -26.21 6.74
C ARG A 216 9.92 -26.75 8.04
N ILE A 217 9.48 -28.01 8.05
CA ILE A 217 8.91 -28.64 9.24
C ILE A 217 9.99 -28.84 10.31
N GLN A 218 11.19 -29.27 9.91
CA GLN A 218 12.33 -29.40 10.81
C GLN A 218 12.77 -28.04 11.39
N ASP A 219 12.88 -27.02 10.52
CA ASP A 219 13.25 -25.66 10.92
C ASP A 219 12.19 -25.01 11.82
N ALA A 220 10.90 -25.34 11.64
CA ALA A 220 9.81 -24.83 12.47
C ALA A 220 9.94 -25.26 13.94
N ALA A 221 10.60 -26.40 14.24
CA ALA A 221 10.91 -26.77 15.61
C ALA A 221 11.98 -25.86 16.25
N ASN A 222 12.80 -25.17 15.44
CA ASN A 222 13.82 -24.25 15.92
C ASN A 222 13.31 -22.82 16.11
N GLY A 223 12.07 -22.52 15.67
CA GLY A 223 11.44 -21.21 15.79
C GLY A 223 11.16 -20.59 14.43
N VAL A 224 11.37 -19.27 14.34
CA VAL A 224 11.13 -18.51 13.11
C VAL A 224 12.30 -18.73 12.13
N PRO A 225 12.04 -19.26 10.93
CA PRO A 225 13.07 -19.39 9.90
C PRO A 225 13.45 -18.03 9.31
N ALA A 226 14.75 -17.80 9.12
CA ALA A 226 15.24 -16.59 8.47
C ALA A 226 14.94 -16.62 6.95
N GLU A 227 14.12 -15.69 6.49
CA GLU A 227 13.61 -15.66 5.11
C GLU A 227 13.32 -14.24 4.62
N THR A 228 13.11 -14.11 3.32
CA THR A 228 12.63 -12.87 2.71
C THR A 228 11.13 -13.04 2.39
N ARG A 229 10.32 -12.10 2.85
CA ARG A 229 8.87 -12.02 2.64
C ARG A 229 8.50 -10.76 1.87
N ALA A 230 7.35 -10.75 1.22
CA ALA A 230 6.79 -9.57 0.56
C ALA A 230 5.63 -9.02 1.39
N ALA A 231 5.54 -7.69 1.49
CA ALA A 231 4.37 -7.02 2.05
C ALA A 231 3.18 -7.08 1.08
N THR A 232 1.99 -7.31 1.63
CA THR A 232 0.70 -7.22 0.91
C THR A 232 0.06 -5.85 1.14
N GLN A 233 -0.92 -5.49 0.32
CA GLN A 233 -1.64 -4.21 0.45
C GLN A 233 -2.42 -4.11 1.78
N ASP A 234 -2.86 -5.26 2.32
CA ASP A 234 -3.60 -5.33 3.58
C ASP A 234 -2.70 -5.23 4.83
N GLY A 235 -1.37 -5.20 4.63
CA GLY A 235 -0.38 -5.15 5.70
C GLY A 235 0.01 -6.52 6.25
N GLU A 236 -0.33 -7.62 5.57
CA GLU A 236 0.20 -8.95 5.86
C GLU A 236 1.54 -9.20 5.14
N THR A 237 2.26 -10.25 5.53
CA THR A 237 3.48 -10.72 4.86
C THR A 237 3.30 -12.12 4.26
N ILE A 238 3.82 -12.31 3.05
CA ILE A 238 3.82 -13.60 2.34
C ILE A 238 5.25 -14.05 2.05
N PHE A 239 5.52 -15.36 2.12
CA PHE A 239 6.81 -15.90 1.74
C PHE A 239 7.17 -15.51 0.30
N LEU A 240 8.37 -14.97 0.09
CA LEU A 240 8.89 -14.63 -1.23
C LEU A 240 10.00 -15.59 -1.64
N ARG A 241 11.04 -15.72 -0.80
CA ARG A 241 12.20 -16.58 -1.06
C ARG A 241 13.02 -16.80 0.21
N PRO A 242 13.88 -17.84 0.25
CA PRO A 242 14.90 -17.94 1.29
C PRO A 242 15.81 -16.70 1.28
N ARG A 243 16.36 -16.31 2.43
CA ARG A 243 17.30 -15.19 2.47
C ARG A 243 18.50 -15.47 1.56
N PRO A 244 18.95 -14.49 0.75
CA PRO A 244 20.21 -14.61 0.04
C PRO A 244 21.34 -14.91 1.04
N GLY A 245 22.29 -15.75 0.63
CA GLY A 245 23.54 -15.93 1.37
C GLY A 245 24.37 -14.64 1.39
N ALA A 246 25.49 -14.66 2.12
CA ALA A 246 26.42 -13.52 2.12
C ALA A 246 26.83 -13.15 0.67
N SER A 247 26.56 -11.91 0.27
CA SER A 247 26.96 -11.40 -1.02
C SER A 247 28.47 -11.48 -1.15
N ARG A 248 28.96 -12.13 -2.22
CA ARG A 248 30.38 -12.11 -2.57
C ARG A 248 30.67 -10.77 -3.24
N MET A 249 31.11 -9.79 -2.45
CA MET A 249 31.60 -8.52 -2.98
C MET A 249 33.10 -8.63 -3.27
N TYR A 250 33.53 -8.08 -4.39
CA TYR A 250 34.94 -7.87 -4.71
C TYR A 250 35.13 -6.40 -5.11
N PRO A 251 36.32 -5.80 -4.90
CA PRO A 251 36.58 -4.42 -5.32
C PRO A 251 36.37 -4.24 -6.83
N GLU A 252 35.61 -3.23 -7.23
CA GLU A 252 35.46 -2.83 -8.63
C GLU A 252 36.82 -2.30 -9.15
N THR A 253 37.33 -2.91 -10.23
CA THR A 253 38.65 -2.60 -10.79
C THR A 253 38.60 -1.61 -11.93
N ASP A 254 37.42 -1.41 -12.54
CA ASP A 254 37.25 -0.48 -13.66
C ASP A 254 37.17 0.98 -13.20
N ILE A 255 36.83 1.21 -11.92
CA ILE A 255 36.69 2.54 -11.34
C ILE A 255 37.93 2.83 -10.45
N PRO A 256 38.67 3.92 -10.73
CA PRO A 256 39.80 4.30 -9.87
C PRO A 256 39.31 4.67 -8.47
N SER A 257 40.20 4.54 -7.47
CA SER A 257 39.89 4.95 -6.12
C SER A 257 39.58 6.45 -6.03
N ILE A 258 38.47 6.80 -5.37
CA ILE A 258 38.08 8.19 -5.11
C ILE A 258 38.55 8.55 -3.70
N SER A 259 39.51 9.46 -3.60
CA SER A 259 39.98 9.97 -2.31
C SER A 259 39.15 11.17 -1.89
N VAL A 260 38.59 11.14 -0.69
CA VAL A 260 37.81 12.25 -0.11
C VAL A 260 38.76 13.13 0.71
N MET A 261 39.01 14.36 0.26
CA MET A 261 39.96 15.28 0.89
C MET A 261 39.35 16.03 2.07
N PRO A 262 40.14 16.43 3.08
CA PRO A 262 39.64 17.20 4.22
C PRO A 262 38.92 18.50 3.84
N GLU A 263 39.38 19.20 2.78
CA GLU A 263 38.69 20.39 2.27
C GLU A 263 37.29 20.09 1.70
N GLU A 264 37.10 18.95 1.04
CA GLU A 264 35.79 18.53 0.50
C GLU A 264 34.82 18.24 1.63
N VAL A 265 35.29 17.58 2.71
CA VAL A 265 34.48 17.36 3.91
C VAL A 265 34.10 18.69 4.58
N LYS A 266 35.04 19.64 4.66
CA LYS A 266 34.78 20.98 5.21
C LYS A 266 33.75 21.73 4.37
N LEU A 267 33.85 21.66 3.05
CA LEU A 267 32.90 22.25 2.12
C LEU A 267 31.51 21.60 2.28
N ALA A 268 31.44 20.27 2.33
CA ALA A 268 30.19 19.54 2.54
C ALA A 268 29.52 19.91 3.88
N ARG A 269 30.29 20.04 4.96
CA ARG A 269 29.79 20.51 6.27
C ARG A 269 29.24 21.94 6.23
N GLY A 270 29.89 22.83 5.47
CA GLY A 270 29.41 24.20 5.27
C GLY A 270 28.13 24.28 4.42
N ASN A 271 27.85 23.26 3.62
CA ASN A 271 26.71 23.16 2.72
C ASN A 271 25.62 22.21 3.22
N ILE A 272 25.62 21.86 4.52
CA ILE A 272 24.53 21.07 5.11
C ILE A 272 23.23 21.88 4.93
N PRO A 273 22.20 21.31 4.28
CA PRO A 273 20.93 22.00 4.12
C PRO A 273 20.28 22.23 5.49
N LYS A 274 19.36 23.19 5.54
CA LYS A 274 18.51 23.40 6.72
C LYS A 274 17.85 22.09 7.14
N SER A 275 17.59 21.95 8.43
CA SER A 275 16.88 20.78 8.92
C SER A 275 15.46 20.72 8.31
N TRP A 276 14.84 19.55 8.38
CA TRP A 276 13.51 19.36 7.79
C TRP A 276 12.44 20.20 8.52
N ASP A 277 12.58 20.35 9.84
CA ASP A 277 11.72 21.18 10.69
C ASP A 277 11.89 22.68 10.39
N GLU A 278 13.14 23.16 10.23
CA GLU A 278 13.41 24.52 9.77
C GLU A 278 12.85 24.77 8.37
N SER A 279 12.95 23.79 7.47
CA SER A 279 12.43 23.88 6.11
C SER A 279 10.90 24.00 6.10
N ILE A 280 10.20 23.23 6.95
CA ILE A 280 8.74 23.32 7.11
C ILE A 280 8.36 24.68 7.70
N ALA A 281 9.08 25.16 8.72
CA ALA A 281 8.85 26.47 9.31
C ALA A 281 9.05 27.62 8.30
N GLU A 282 10.05 27.51 7.42
CA GLU A 282 10.28 28.48 6.34
C GLU A 282 9.13 28.48 5.33
N ILE A 283 8.63 27.31 4.93
CA ILE A 283 7.45 27.19 4.06
C ILE A 283 6.24 27.85 4.72
N GLN A 284 6.04 27.56 6.01
CA GLN A 284 4.94 28.11 6.79
C GLN A 284 4.98 29.65 6.80
N GLN A 285 6.14 30.24 7.09
CA GLN A 285 6.32 31.69 7.13
C GLN A 285 6.25 32.34 5.74
N LYS A 286 6.88 31.73 4.73
CA LYS A 286 6.95 32.28 3.36
C LYS A 286 5.58 32.38 2.69
N TYR A 287 4.70 31.40 2.95
CA TYR A 287 3.41 31.26 2.27
C TYR A 287 2.20 31.47 3.19
N ASP A 288 2.42 31.79 4.47
CA ASP A 288 1.37 31.90 5.51
C ASP A 288 0.47 30.66 5.54
N LEU A 289 1.10 29.48 5.43
CA LEU A 289 0.40 28.21 5.49
C LEU A 289 0.09 27.83 6.94
N ASN A 290 -0.96 27.04 7.14
CA ASN A 290 -1.11 26.35 8.41
C ASN A 290 -0.05 25.23 8.55
N SER A 291 0.24 24.81 9.79
CA SER A 291 1.27 23.81 10.08
C SER A 291 1.01 22.48 9.35
N GLN A 292 -0.24 22.00 9.34
CA GLN A 292 -0.60 20.74 8.68
C GLN A 292 -0.35 20.77 7.17
N LEU A 293 -0.76 21.83 6.47
CA LEU A 293 -0.56 22.00 5.04
C LEU A 293 0.93 22.19 4.70
N SER A 294 1.68 22.84 5.59
CA SER A 294 3.13 23.01 5.43
C SER A 294 3.83 21.65 5.44
N GLU A 295 3.49 20.78 6.40
CA GLU A 295 3.99 19.42 6.46
C GLU A 295 3.56 18.60 5.24
N GLN A 296 2.28 18.65 4.87
CA GLN A 296 1.76 17.91 3.72
C GLN A 296 2.45 18.31 2.42
N ILE A 297 2.65 19.60 2.18
CA ILE A 297 3.33 20.08 0.97
C ILE A 297 4.81 19.69 0.99
N PHE A 298 5.49 19.81 2.13
CA PHE A 298 6.86 19.32 2.29
C PHE A 298 6.99 17.84 1.94
N ASP A 299 6.04 17.04 2.44
CA ASP A 299 6.03 15.59 2.26
C ASP A 299 5.46 15.13 0.91
N SER A 300 4.86 16.03 0.14
CA SER A 300 4.28 15.71 -1.17
C SER A 300 5.32 15.74 -2.31
N GLU A 301 4.95 15.17 -3.45
CA GLU A 301 5.66 15.40 -4.71
C GLU A 301 5.35 16.78 -5.33
N TYR A 302 4.34 17.47 -4.82
CA TYR A 302 3.82 18.71 -5.38
C TYR A 302 4.56 19.97 -4.96
N MET A 303 5.66 19.89 -4.19
CA MET A 303 6.39 21.08 -3.72
C MET A 303 6.76 22.03 -4.86
N GLU A 304 7.43 21.54 -5.89
CA GLU A 304 7.86 22.38 -7.03
C GLU A 304 6.66 22.98 -7.78
N LEU A 305 5.60 22.19 -7.92
CA LEU A 305 4.35 22.61 -8.55
C LEU A 305 3.64 23.70 -7.73
N PHE A 306 3.60 23.52 -6.40
CA PHE A 306 3.06 24.46 -5.44
C PHE A 306 3.81 25.80 -5.50
N GLU A 307 5.14 25.78 -5.45
CA GLU A 307 5.94 27.01 -5.54
C GLU A 307 5.64 27.75 -6.85
N LYS A 308 5.60 27.03 -7.98
CA LYS A 308 5.29 27.60 -9.30
C LYS A 308 3.89 28.23 -9.38
N ILE A 309 2.87 27.59 -8.79
CA ILE A 309 1.51 28.14 -8.80
C ILE A 309 1.42 29.39 -7.91
N CYS A 310 2.16 29.42 -6.80
CA CYS A 310 2.16 30.52 -5.84
C CYS A 310 2.95 31.75 -6.34
N GLU A 311 3.86 31.62 -7.31
CA GLU A 311 4.59 32.76 -7.93
C GLU A 311 3.65 33.85 -8.45
N ASN A 312 2.49 33.47 -8.98
CA ASN A 312 1.51 34.39 -9.54
C ASN A 312 0.82 35.29 -8.50
N LYS A 313 0.97 35.01 -7.19
CA LYS A 313 0.38 35.75 -6.03
C LYS A 313 -1.14 35.96 -6.04
N LYS A 314 -1.85 35.51 -7.07
CA LYS A 314 -3.32 35.61 -7.20
C LYS A 314 -4.06 34.46 -6.52
N ASN A 315 -3.41 33.31 -6.43
CA ASN A 315 -3.97 32.13 -5.79
C ASN A 315 -3.55 32.10 -4.31
N SER A 316 -4.51 31.82 -3.42
CA SER A 316 -4.22 31.66 -1.99
C SER A 316 -3.36 30.41 -1.77
N PRO A 317 -2.17 30.51 -1.15
CA PRO A 317 -1.31 29.35 -0.92
C PRO A 317 -1.99 28.23 -0.15
N ASN A 318 -2.77 28.54 0.90
CA ASN A 318 -3.53 27.55 1.65
C ASN A 318 -4.51 26.77 0.77
N PHE A 319 -5.16 27.44 -0.17
CA PHE A 319 -6.08 26.79 -1.10
C PHE A 319 -5.34 25.90 -2.11
N VAL A 320 -4.22 26.38 -2.67
CA VAL A 320 -3.39 25.59 -3.58
C VAL A 320 -2.89 24.31 -2.88
N ALA A 321 -2.36 24.46 -1.66
CA ALA A 321 -1.87 23.33 -0.87
C ALA A 321 -2.98 22.32 -0.55
N SER A 322 -4.17 22.80 -0.17
CA SER A 322 -5.33 21.95 0.11
C SER A 322 -5.76 21.15 -1.12
N ILE A 323 -5.84 21.79 -2.29
CA ILE A 323 -6.25 21.12 -3.52
C ILE A 323 -5.24 20.03 -3.91
N LEU A 324 -3.94 20.36 -3.88
CA LEU A 324 -2.86 19.44 -4.25
C LEU A 324 -2.77 18.23 -3.31
N CYS A 325 -2.80 18.47 -1.99
CA CYS A 325 -2.54 17.42 -1.01
C CYS A 325 -3.80 16.70 -0.51
N SER A 326 -4.95 17.36 -0.50
CA SER A 326 -6.20 16.79 0.05
C SER A 326 -7.19 16.43 -1.04
N SER A 327 -7.53 17.33 -1.96
CA SER A 327 -8.59 17.08 -2.95
C SER A 327 -8.19 16.00 -3.96
N ILE A 328 -6.98 16.05 -4.52
CA ILE A 328 -6.49 15.01 -5.45
C ILE A 328 -6.46 13.64 -4.75
N THR A 329 -5.93 13.58 -3.52
CA THR A 329 -5.89 12.35 -2.71
C THR A 329 -7.30 11.82 -2.42
N ASN A 330 -8.29 12.69 -2.20
CA ASN A 330 -9.67 12.28 -1.99
C ASN A 330 -10.29 11.68 -3.26
N LEU A 331 -10.03 12.27 -4.41
CA LEU A 331 -10.46 11.74 -5.71
C LEU A 331 -9.84 10.37 -5.99
N GLU A 332 -8.56 10.18 -5.68
CA GLU A 332 -7.88 8.89 -5.80
C GLU A 332 -8.54 7.82 -4.90
N ARG A 333 -8.90 8.17 -3.65
CA ARG A 333 -9.63 7.26 -2.75
C ARG A 333 -11.03 6.88 -3.24
N GLN A 334 -11.63 7.69 -4.10
CA GLN A 334 -12.91 7.38 -4.76
C GLN A 334 -12.73 6.42 -5.96
N GLY A 335 -11.49 5.95 -6.21
CA GLY A 335 -11.18 5.01 -7.29
C GLY A 335 -10.85 5.68 -8.62
N LEU A 336 -10.60 6.99 -8.63
CA LEU A 336 -10.23 7.74 -9.83
C LEU A 336 -8.72 7.64 -10.10
N ASP A 337 -8.34 7.64 -11.38
CA ASP A 337 -6.95 7.42 -11.78
C ASP A 337 -6.16 8.73 -11.76
N VAL A 338 -5.31 8.88 -10.74
CA VAL A 338 -4.41 10.04 -10.57
C VAL A 338 -3.37 10.15 -11.68
N THR A 339 -3.02 9.06 -12.36
CA THR A 339 -1.99 9.07 -13.41
C THR A 339 -2.42 9.85 -14.66
N LEU A 340 -3.73 10.04 -14.84
CA LEU A 340 -4.30 10.87 -15.91
C LEU A 340 -4.12 12.37 -15.63
N LEU A 341 -4.03 12.77 -14.36
CA LEU A 341 -3.88 14.17 -13.95
C LEU A 341 -2.42 14.62 -14.00
N LYS A 342 -1.98 15.08 -15.17
CA LYS A 342 -0.61 15.54 -15.40
C LYS A 342 -0.35 16.91 -14.76
N PRO A 343 0.90 17.23 -14.36
CA PRO A 343 1.26 18.54 -13.79
C PRO A 343 0.82 19.73 -14.64
N LYS A 344 0.87 19.59 -15.98
CA LYS A 344 0.40 20.63 -16.91
C LYS A 344 -1.09 20.98 -16.73
N HIS A 345 -1.95 20.00 -16.45
CA HIS A 345 -3.38 20.23 -16.25
C HIS A 345 -3.64 21.01 -14.96
N ILE A 346 -2.87 20.71 -13.92
CA ILE A 346 -2.97 21.39 -12.63
C ILE A 346 -2.56 22.86 -12.77
N ILE A 347 -1.41 23.13 -13.40
CA ILE A 347 -0.93 24.51 -13.65
C ILE A 347 -1.98 25.30 -14.44
N GLU A 348 -2.42 24.76 -15.58
CA GLU A 348 -3.41 25.39 -16.46
C GLU A 348 -4.70 25.72 -15.70
N SER A 349 -5.20 24.81 -14.87
CA SER A 349 -6.43 25.03 -14.10
C SER A 349 -6.26 26.17 -13.08
N PHE A 350 -5.11 26.27 -12.41
CA PHE A 350 -4.82 27.38 -11.50
C PHE A 350 -4.57 28.72 -12.20
N GLU A 351 -4.08 28.73 -13.45
CA GLU A 351 -3.97 29.93 -14.27
C GLU A 351 -5.36 30.45 -14.70
N LEU A 352 -6.29 29.55 -15.02
CA LEU A 352 -7.68 29.88 -15.31
C LEU A 352 -8.40 30.45 -14.08
N LEU A 353 -8.13 29.89 -12.89
CA LEU A 353 -8.63 30.45 -11.64
C LEU A 353 -8.08 31.86 -11.40
N ALA A 354 -6.76 32.05 -11.58
CA ALA A 354 -6.09 33.33 -11.39
C ALA A 354 -6.54 34.42 -12.40
N SER A 355 -7.05 34.01 -13.56
CA SER A 355 -7.65 34.92 -14.56
C SER A 355 -9.15 35.13 -14.38
N GLY A 356 -9.79 34.47 -13.42
CA GLY A 356 -11.23 34.59 -13.13
C GLY A 356 -12.14 33.86 -14.13
N LYS A 357 -11.59 33.03 -15.01
CA LYS A 357 -12.35 32.25 -16.00
C LYS A 357 -13.12 31.08 -15.40
N ILE A 358 -12.68 30.61 -14.24
CA ILE A 358 -13.36 29.57 -13.47
C ILE A 358 -13.47 29.99 -12.00
N PRO A 359 -14.54 29.62 -11.28
CA PRO A 359 -14.60 29.73 -9.83
C PRO A 359 -13.79 28.63 -9.13
N LYS A 360 -13.62 28.75 -7.80
CA LYS A 360 -12.77 27.84 -7.01
C LYS A 360 -13.30 26.41 -7.01
N GLU A 361 -14.62 26.28 -6.96
CA GLU A 361 -15.36 25.03 -6.90
C GLU A 361 -15.18 24.18 -8.18
N SER A 362 -14.82 24.80 -9.30
CA SER A 362 -14.62 24.12 -10.59
C SER A 362 -13.35 23.30 -10.65
N LEU A 363 -12.34 23.60 -9.83
CA LEU A 363 -11.06 22.89 -9.87
C LEU A 363 -11.24 21.40 -9.57
N GLU A 364 -12.00 21.07 -8.51
CA GLU A 364 -12.25 19.69 -8.14
C GLU A 364 -13.05 18.95 -9.23
N ILE A 365 -14.02 19.63 -9.84
CA ILE A 365 -14.85 19.09 -10.94
C ILE A 365 -13.99 18.81 -12.19
N ILE A 366 -13.09 19.74 -12.53
CA ILE A 366 -12.15 19.57 -13.65
C ILE A 366 -11.22 18.37 -13.39
N PHE A 367 -10.66 18.26 -12.18
CA PHE A 367 -9.78 17.16 -11.82
C PHE A 367 -10.52 15.82 -11.81
N GLU A 368 -11.73 15.77 -11.27
CA GLU A 368 -12.61 14.60 -11.32
C GLU A 368 -12.89 14.16 -12.77
N SER A 369 -13.19 15.10 -13.66
CA SER A 369 -13.44 14.80 -15.08
C SER A 369 -12.20 14.24 -15.79
N ILE A 370 -11.00 14.70 -15.44
CA ILE A 370 -9.76 14.21 -16.03
C ILE A 370 -9.38 12.84 -15.45
N MET A 371 -9.45 12.68 -14.12
CA MET A 371 -9.09 11.43 -13.43
C MET A 371 -10.10 10.30 -13.68
N SER A 372 -11.34 10.63 -14.08
CA SER A 372 -12.33 9.64 -14.56
C SER A 372 -12.14 9.25 -16.03
N GLY A 373 -11.22 9.88 -16.75
CA GLY A 373 -10.98 9.64 -18.17
C GLY A 373 -12.03 10.24 -19.11
N LYS A 374 -12.97 11.06 -18.61
CA LYS A 374 -13.99 11.72 -19.43
C LYS A 374 -13.42 12.85 -20.30
N SER A 375 -12.32 13.46 -19.85
CA SER A 375 -11.67 14.59 -20.51
C SER A 375 -10.16 14.42 -20.56
N GLU A 376 -9.55 14.69 -21.71
CA GLU A 376 -8.10 14.57 -21.90
C GLU A 376 -7.31 15.83 -21.47
N ASN A 377 -7.98 16.98 -21.40
CA ASN A 377 -7.39 18.27 -21.08
C ASN A 377 -8.40 19.18 -20.36
N VAL A 378 -7.91 20.29 -19.82
CA VAL A 378 -8.69 21.24 -19.00
C VAL A 378 -9.82 21.89 -19.80
N SER A 379 -9.58 22.26 -21.07
CA SER A 379 -10.59 22.88 -21.93
C SER A 379 -11.80 21.95 -22.19
N MET A 380 -11.54 20.68 -22.49
CA MET A 380 -12.61 19.67 -22.65
C MET A 380 -13.35 19.42 -21.34
N ALA A 381 -12.65 19.41 -20.21
CA ALA A 381 -13.27 19.29 -18.90
C ALA A 381 -14.21 20.47 -18.62
N MET A 382 -13.79 21.70 -18.94
CA MET A 382 -14.64 22.88 -18.80
C MET A 382 -15.91 22.81 -19.65
N GLN A 383 -15.79 22.39 -20.91
CA GLN A 383 -16.93 22.29 -21.83
C GLN A 383 -17.90 21.19 -21.42
N SER A 384 -17.40 20.02 -21.02
CA SER A 384 -18.22 18.87 -20.66
C SER A 384 -18.91 19.00 -19.31
N THR A 385 -18.32 19.75 -18.38
CA THR A 385 -18.87 19.96 -17.03
C THR A 385 -19.59 21.30 -16.87
N ASP A 386 -19.57 22.15 -17.91
CA ASP A 386 -20.20 23.46 -17.96
C ASP A 386 -19.83 24.35 -16.75
N VAL A 387 -18.56 24.33 -16.36
CA VAL A 387 -18.03 25.03 -15.17
C VAL A 387 -17.44 26.42 -15.48
N SER A 388 -17.83 26.99 -16.62
CA SER A 388 -17.40 28.33 -17.03
C SER A 388 -17.96 29.38 -16.07
N SER A 389 -17.20 30.43 -15.77
CA SER A 389 -17.73 31.52 -14.95
C SER A 389 -18.90 32.22 -15.66
N VAL A 390 -20.00 32.37 -14.95
CA VAL A 390 -21.20 33.07 -15.42
C VAL A 390 -21.04 34.56 -15.13
N ASP A 391 -21.47 35.41 -16.06
CA ASP A 391 -21.43 36.85 -15.85
C ASP A 391 -22.46 37.31 -14.78
N GLU A 392 -22.28 38.51 -14.26
CA GLU A 392 -23.14 39.02 -13.19
C GLU A 392 -24.60 39.20 -13.65
N ALA A 393 -24.84 39.44 -14.94
CA ALA A 393 -26.18 39.65 -15.49
C ALA A 393 -26.99 38.35 -15.56
N GLU A 394 -26.36 37.28 -16.07
CA GLU A 394 -26.94 35.95 -16.13
C GLU A 394 -27.13 35.36 -14.73
N LEU A 395 -26.16 35.55 -13.82
CA LEU A 395 -26.31 35.14 -12.42
C LEU A 395 -27.48 35.86 -11.74
N ASN A 396 -27.63 37.18 -11.96
CA ASN A 396 -28.79 37.92 -11.45
C ASN A 396 -30.11 37.37 -11.97
N GLY A 397 -30.19 37.03 -13.26
CA GLY A 397 -31.39 36.45 -13.86
C GLY A 397 -31.77 35.07 -13.29
N ILE A 398 -30.78 34.23 -12.97
CA ILE A 398 -31.00 32.93 -12.31
C ILE A 398 -31.51 33.15 -10.88
N LEU A 399 -30.87 34.02 -10.11
CA LEU A 399 -31.27 34.31 -8.73
C LEU A 399 -32.68 34.93 -8.66
N ASP A 400 -33.05 35.80 -9.60
CA ASP A 400 -34.40 36.38 -9.67
C ASP A 400 -35.48 35.33 -9.88
N LYS A 401 -35.24 34.35 -10.76
CA LYS A 401 -36.16 33.22 -10.97
C LYS A 401 -36.32 32.38 -9.70
N ILE A 402 -35.21 32.10 -9.02
CA ILE A 402 -35.23 31.30 -7.77
C ILE A 402 -36.01 32.05 -6.68
N ILE A 403 -35.80 33.36 -6.55
CA ILE A 403 -36.52 34.19 -5.57
C ILE A 403 -38.00 34.28 -5.90
N GLN A 404 -38.37 34.50 -7.17
CA GLN A 404 -39.77 34.54 -7.60
C GLN A 404 -40.49 33.22 -7.32
N ASN A 405 -39.85 32.09 -7.62
CA ASN A 405 -40.41 30.76 -7.38
C ASN A 405 -40.56 30.43 -5.88
N ASN A 406 -39.88 31.16 -5.00
CA ASN A 406 -39.89 30.95 -3.56
C ASN A 406 -40.31 32.21 -2.77
N ILE A 407 -41.09 33.09 -3.40
CA ILE A 407 -41.37 34.43 -2.85
C ILE A 407 -42.16 34.39 -1.53
N GLU A 408 -43.03 33.38 -1.36
CA GLU A 408 -43.75 33.17 -0.11
C GLU A 408 -42.81 32.80 1.04
N LEU A 409 -41.75 32.05 0.73
CA LEU A 409 -40.74 31.63 1.69
C LEU A 409 -39.87 32.81 2.12
N VAL A 410 -39.52 33.69 1.17
CA VAL A 410 -38.82 34.95 1.43
C VAL A 410 -39.66 35.88 2.32
N LYS A 411 -40.94 36.08 2.00
CA LYS A 411 -41.84 36.93 2.81
C LYS A 411 -42.05 36.41 4.24
N LYS A 412 -41.99 35.09 4.45
CA LYS A 412 -42.22 34.47 5.76
C LYS A 412 -40.98 34.44 6.65
N LEU A 413 -39.80 34.26 6.06
CA LEU A 413 -38.55 34.01 6.81
C LEU A 413 -37.52 35.14 6.70
N GLY A 414 -37.72 36.11 5.79
CA GLY A 414 -36.80 37.23 5.56
C GLY A 414 -35.37 36.73 5.35
N ASP A 415 -34.43 37.26 6.14
CA ASP A 415 -33.01 36.87 6.11
C ASP A 415 -32.76 35.37 6.36
N GLN A 416 -33.65 34.67 7.07
CA GLN A 416 -33.49 33.23 7.30
C GLN A 416 -33.77 32.39 6.04
N ALA A 417 -34.42 32.97 5.02
CA ALA A 417 -34.64 32.31 3.74
C ALA A 417 -33.33 32.14 2.94
N ILE A 418 -32.31 32.96 3.21
CA ILE A 418 -31.02 32.95 2.49
C ILE A 418 -30.37 31.57 2.52
N THR A 419 -30.40 30.87 3.66
CA THR A 419 -29.77 29.54 3.78
C THR A 419 -30.42 28.51 2.84
N THR A 420 -31.75 28.56 2.70
CA THR A 420 -32.49 27.64 1.83
C THR A 420 -32.30 28.01 0.36
N LEU A 421 -32.37 29.31 0.04
CA LEU A 421 -32.17 29.82 -1.31
C LEU A 421 -30.73 29.62 -1.80
N MET A 422 -29.75 29.71 -0.90
CA MET A 422 -28.36 29.36 -1.18
C MET A 422 -28.25 27.90 -1.63
N GLY A 423 -28.94 26.96 -0.96
CA GLY A 423 -28.94 25.55 -1.37
C GLY A 423 -29.54 25.33 -2.76
N LEU A 424 -30.62 26.05 -3.10
CA LEU A 424 -31.25 25.98 -4.42
C LEU A 424 -30.39 26.63 -5.51
N ALA A 425 -29.87 27.84 -5.25
CA ALA A 425 -28.97 28.55 -6.16
C ALA A 425 -27.70 27.75 -6.42
N MET A 426 -27.04 27.26 -5.37
CA MET A 426 -25.83 26.45 -5.52
C MET A 426 -26.07 25.11 -6.22
N LYS A 427 -27.31 24.60 -6.27
CA LYS A 427 -27.65 23.42 -7.07
C LYS A 427 -27.69 23.74 -8.57
N GLU A 428 -28.11 24.95 -8.93
CA GLU A 428 -28.25 25.39 -10.32
C GLU A 428 -26.96 26.02 -10.87
N VAL A 429 -26.19 26.73 -10.03
CA VAL A 429 -24.93 27.40 -10.40
C VAL A 429 -23.67 26.67 -9.90
N ARG A 430 -23.78 25.38 -9.56
CA ARG A 430 -22.67 24.59 -9.01
C ARG A 430 -21.48 24.61 -9.97
N GLY A 431 -20.33 25.10 -9.51
CA GLY A 431 -19.13 25.20 -10.35
C GLY A 431 -19.14 26.34 -11.38
N LYS A 432 -20.15 27.22 -11.36
CA LYS A 432 -20.27 28.37 -12.27
C LYS A 432 -20.08 29.73 -11.60
N ALA A 433 -20.41 29.82 -10.32
CA ALA A 433 -20.19 31.02 -9.51
C ALA A 433 -19.66 30.66 -8.12
N SER A 434 -18.85 31.55 -7.54
CA SER A 434 -18.36 31.34 -6.17
C SER A 434 -19.48 31.53 -5.15
N GLY A 435 -19.52 30.69 -4.11
CA GLY A 435 -20.58 30.75 -3.10
C GLY A 435 -20.66 32.12 -2.38
N LYS A 436 -19.55 32.85 -2.28
CA LYS A 436 -19.53 34.20 -1.70
C LYS A 436 -20.32 35.20 -2.55
N VAL A 437 -20.06 35.24 -3.87
CA VAL A 437 -20.75 36.15 -4.80
C VAL A 437 -22.26 35.85 -4.83
N VAL A 438 -22.64 34.57 -4.81
CA VAL A 438 -24.05 34.15 -4.73
C VAL A 438 -24.70 34.63 -3.43
N ASN A 439 -24.00 34.55 -2.29
CA ASN A 439 -24.49 35.03 -0.99
C ASN A 439 -24.72 36.54 -1.00
N ASP A 440 -23.73 37.29 -1.47
CA ASP A 440 -23.73 38.75 -1.46
C ASP A 440 -24.87 39.28 -2.36
N LEU A 441 -25.07 38.68 -3.54
CA LEU A 441 -26.18 39.02 -4.43
C LEU A 441 -27.55 38.62 -3.88
N LEU A 442 -27.70 37.44 -3.29
CA LEU A 442 -28.94 37.01 -2.65
C LEU A 442 -29.33 37.94 -1.49
N ARG A 443 -28.37 38.30 -0.63
CA ARG A 443 -28.58 39.25 0.47
C ARG A 443 -29.06 40.60 -0.04
N LYS A 444 -28.38 41.13 -1.06
CA LYS A 444 -28.75 42.40 -1.66
C LYS A 444 -30.18 42.36 -2.22
N LYS A 445 -30.52 41.35 -3.02
CA LYS A 445 -31.86 41.20 -3.62
C LYS A 445 -32.96 41.02 -2.57
N ILE A 446 -32.71 40.24 -1.52
CA ILE A 446 -33.69 40.04 -0.43
C ILE A 446 -33.88 41.32 0.40
N SER A 447 -32.83 42.13 0.59
CA SER A 447 -32.94 43.41 1.29
C SER A 447 -33.66 44.50 0.49
N GLU A 448 -33.70 44.36 -0.84
CA GLU A 448 -34.39 45.28 -1.76
C GLU A 448 -35.87 44.88 -2.02
N LEU A 449 -36.31 43.73 -1.49
CA LEU A 449 -37.67 43.18 -1.55
C LEU A 449 -38.47 43.51 -0.28
#